data_AF-A0A2P8G9Z4-F1
#
_entry.id   AF-A0A2P8G9Z4-F1
#
_cell.length_a   1.000
_cell.length_b   1.000
_cell.length_c   1.000
_cell.angle_alpha   90.00
_cell.angle_beta   90.00
_cell.angle_gamma   90.00
#
_symmetry.space_group_name_H-M   'P 1'
#
loop_
_entity.id
_entity.type
_entity.pdbx_description
1 polymer ?
#
loop_
_entity_poly.entity_id
_entity_poly.type
_entity_poly.pdbx_seq_one_letter_code
_entity_poly.pdbx_strand_id
1 'polypeptide(L)'
;MTPRKTQNERKVNSYKTFNKITSHIDPMVLYTFLSLLAISIVLLAFQASNRETCSEAAIVLASQQHAGKTTSFTAGEVITFRADLKGSSNDGLSWDFGDSTATAPGLQVYHAFSKAGSYTVTLRRGKCDWRQEVIVLNAAPEKAPDTRGDIYPVIEGPEEVFVGRPATYSNHMPNASKWSWQLLQPNAETHGGNSVKYTFGSPGERILSLIVNGDSSKMVTKRITVFPAPAQRPRNDHFEPIPFPEEPKPTDPSAGTPAAPEKPKTPAISDDEFKFFLTQVIDKQKSASDFSPYLCDNLGARVLLNDKETDTFSHFCSRIRGKKRFKIELVNLIKDQNGCVKEIRVRYDKKFLGIF
;
A
#
# COMPACT_ATOMS: atom_id res chain seq x y z
N MET A 1 -121.86 2.79 -23.63
CA MET A 1 -120.68 3.61 -23.28
C MET A 1 -119.42 2.84 -23.64
N THR A 2 -118.64 3.38 -24.56
CA THR A 2 -117.39 2.82 -25.07
C THR A 2 -116.29 2.81 -24.00
N PRO A 3 -115.38 1.83 -24.04
CA PRO A 3 -114.00 2.07 -23.70
C PRO A 3 -113.09 1.97 -24.93
N ARG A 4 -112.15 2.90 -24.95
CA ARG A 4 -111.15 3.22 -25.98
C ARG A 4 -110.30 2.02 -26.40
N LYS A 5 -110.07 1.94 -27.72
CA LYS A 5 -109.00 1.17 -28.36
C LYS A 5 -107.65 1.45 -27.70
N THR A 6 -106.97 0.40 -27.27
CA THR A 6 -105.57 0.40 -26.84
C THR A 6 -104.66 0.56 -28.07
N GLN A 7 -103.91 1.65 -28.11
CA GLN A 7 -102.84 1.84 -29.08
C GLN A 7 -101.67 2.45 -28.32
N ASN A 8 -100.62 1.65 -28.08
CA ASN A 8 -99.22 2.06 -27.94
C ASN A 8 -98.38 0.86 -27.49
N GLU A 9 -98.19 -0.11 -28.40
CA GLU A 9 -97.07 -1.04 -28.29
C GLU A 9 -96.04 -0.61 -29.33
N ARG A 10 -95.13 0.26 -28.90
CA ARG A 10 -94.03 0.74 -29.73
C ARG A 10 -93.04 -0.43 -29.87
N LYS A 11 -93.17 -1.20 -30.96
CA LYS A 11 -92.14 -2.16 -31.37
C LYS A 11 -90.81 -1.41 -31.45
N VAL A 12 -89.93 -1.71 -30.50
CA VAL A 12 -88.55 -1.27 -30.52
C VAL A 12 -87.87 -2.04 -31.65
N ASN A 13 -87.87 -1.45 -32.85
CA ASN A 13 -87.00 -1.91 -33.92
C ASN A 13 -85.56 -1.67 -33.45
N SER A 14 -84.93 -2.75 -32.99
CA SER A 14 -83.49 -2.85 -32.89
C SER A 14 -82.90 -2.52 -34.26
N TYR A 15 -82.42 -1.27 -34.41
CA TYR A 15 -81.61 -0.88 -35.54
C TYR A 15 -80.29 -1.66 -35.45
N LYS A 16 -80.13 -2.68 -36.29
CA LYS A 16 -78.80 -3.26 -36.58
C LYS A 16 -78.07 -2.29 -37.51
N THR A 17 -77.36 -1.33 -36.92
CA THR A 17 -76.73 -0.21 -37.63
C THR A 17 -75.35 -0.55 -38.24
N PHE A 18 -75.11 -1.74 -38.79
CA PHE A 18 -73.75 -2.10 -39.26
C PHE A 18 -73.61 -3.04 -40.47
N ASN A 19 -74.56 -3.08 -41.41
CA ASN A 19 -74.44 -3.98 -42.59
C ASN A 19 -74.35 -3.31 -43.97
N LYS A 20 -74.11 -1.99 -44.07
CA LYS A 20 -74.14 -1.28 -45.37
C LYS A 20 -72.85 -0.56 -45.79
N ILE A 21 -71.72 -0.78 -45.10
CA ILE A 21 -70.42 -0.22 -45.52
C ILE A 21 -69.63 -1.21 -46.41
N THR A 22 -70.05 -2.48 -46.49
CA THR A 22 -69.27 -3.55 -47.12
C THR A 22 -69.63 -3.88 -48.58
N SER A 23 -70.60 -3.21 -49.22
CA SER A 23 -71.06 -3.63 -50.57
C SER A 23 -70.20 -3.15 -51.74
N HIS A 24 -69.25 -2.23 -51.52
CA HIS A 24 -68.37 -1.68 -52.57
C HIS A 24 -66.89 -2.01 -52.35
N ILE A 25 -66.56 -2.80 -51.32
CA ILE A 25 -65.18 -3.14 -50.97
C ILE A 25 -65.03 -4.65 -51.20
N ASP A 26 -64.01 -5.01 -51.98
CA ASP A 26 -63.67 -6.41 -52.23
C ASP A 26 -63.43 -7.12 -50.87
N PRO A 27 -64.13 -8.23 -50.59
CA PRO A 27 -63.95 -8.97 -49.34
C PRO A 27 -62.50 -9.39 -49.10
N MET A 28 -61.71 -9.70 -50.14
CA MET A 28 -60.29 -10.02 -49.98
C MET A 28 -59.50 -8.82 -49.45
N VAL A 29 -59.82 -7.60 -49.89
CA VAL A 29 -59.21 -6.36 -49.40
C VAL A 29 -59.60 -6.10 -47.94
N LEU A 30 -60.84 -6.37 -47.57
CA LEU A 30 -61.27 -6.26 -46.17
C LEU A 30 -60.52 -7.24 -45.25
N TYR A 31 -60.33 -8.49 -45.69
CA TYR A 31 -59.59 -9.49 -44.92
C TYR A 31 -58.10 -9.13 -44.79
N THR A 32 -57.47 -8.57 -45.83
CA THR A 32 -56.07 -8.12 -45.74
C THR A 32 -55.94 -6.93 -44.79
N PHE A 33 -56.85 -5.96 -44.82
CA PHE A 33 -56.86 -4.85 -43.85
C PHE A 33 -57.07 -5.33 -42.41
N LEU A 34 -58.00 -6.25 -42.17
CA LEU A 34 -58.21 -6.84 -40.83
C LEU A 34 -57.01 -7.66 -40.36
N SER A 35 -56.37 -8.41 -41.26
CA SER A 35 -55.14 -9.15 -40.94
C SER A 35 -53.99 -8.21 -40.57
N LEU A 36 -53.79 -7.14 -41.33
CA LEU A 36 -52.75 -6.14 -41.04
C LEU A 36 -53.03 -5.40 -39.73
N LEU A 37 -54.30 -5.07 -39.46
CA LEU A 37 -54.71 -4.48 -38.18
C LEU A 37 -54.42 -5.43 -37.01
N ALA A 38 -54.76 -6.72 -37.14
CA ALA A 38 -54.50 -7.72 -36.11
C ALA A 38 -52.99 -7.88 -35.84
N ILE A 39 -52.17 -7.95 -36.90
CA ILE A 39 -50.71 -8.00 -36.77
C ILE A 39 -50.18 -6.74 -36.08
N SER A 40 -50.67 -5.56 -36.46
CA SER A 40 -50.30 -4.29 -35.83
C SER A 40 -50.64 -4.27 -34.33
N ILE A 41 -51.83 -4.74 -33.95
CA ILE A 41 -52.25 -4.84 -32.53
C ILE A 41 -51.36 -5.81 -31.76
N VAL A 42 -51.00 -6.96 -32.35
CA VAL A 42 -50.09 -7.93 -31.72
C VAL A 42 -48.69 -7.31 -31.54
N LEU A 43 -48.17 -6.61 -32.54
CA LEU A 43 -46.89 -5.91 -32.43
C LEU A 43 -46.92 -4.81 -31.38
N LEU A 44 -48.00 -4.04 -31.29
CA LEU A 44 -48.19 -3.00 -30.27
C LEU A 44 -48.35 -3.60 -28.87
N ALA A 45 -49.08 -4.71 -28.71
CA ALA A 45 -49.22 -5.41 -27.44
C ALA A 45 -47.88 -6.00 -26.98
N PHE A 46 -47.11 -6.58 -27.91
CA PHE A 46 -45.76 -7.06 -27.65
C PHE A 46 -44.81 -5.91 -27.26
N GLN A 47 -44.89 -4.78 -27.95
CA GLN A 47 -44.11 -3.59 -27.63
C GLN A 47 -44.50 -2.99 -26.26
N ALA A 48 -45.79 -2.96 -25.94
CA ALA A 48 -46.30 -2.45 -24.67
C ALA A 48 -45.92 -3.36 -23.49
N SER A 49 -45.99 -4.69 -23.67
CA SER A 49 -45.61 -5.65 -22.64
C SER A 49 -44.12 -5.64 -22.31
N ASN A 50 -43.27 -5.18 -23.23
CA ASN A 50 -41.81 -5.12 -23.04
C ASN A 50 -41.29 -3.80 -22.46
N ARG A 51 -42.17 -2.83 -22.15
CA ARG A 51 -41.76 -1.59 -21.49
C ARG A 51 -41.61 -1.82 -19.99
N GLU A 52 -40.38 -2.03 -19.54
CA GLU A 52 -40.04 -1.92 -18.12
C GLU A 52 -40.03 -0.44 -17.73
N THR A 53 -40.84 -0.06 -16.74
CA THR A 53 -40.81 1.30 -16.18
C THR A 53 -39.55 1.48 -15.35
N CYS A 54 -38.52 2.08 -15.92
CA CYS A 54 -37.32 2.45 -15.19
C CYS A 54 -37.64 3.57 -14.18
N SER A 55 -37.31 3.35 -12.91
CA SER A 55 -37.36 4.38 -11.88
C SER A 55 -36.32 5.47 -12.14
N GLU A 56 -36.57 6.72 -11.74
CA GLU A 56 -35.55 7.75 -11.73
C GLU A 56 -34.40 7.34 -10.79
N ALA A 57 -33.20 7.22 -11.35
CA ALA A 57 -31.97 6.95 -10.62
C ALA A 57 -30.93 8.01 -10.98
N ALA A 58 -30.17 8.47 -9.98
CA ALA A 58 -29.05 9.38 -10.19
C ALA A 58 -27.73 8.70 -9.81
N ILE A 59 -26.67 9.00 -10.55
CA ILE A 59 -25.31 8.56 -10.22
C ILE A 59 -24.65 9.69 -9.43
N VAL A 60 -24.37 9.44 -8.16
CA VAL A 60 -23.67 10.37 -7.27
C VAL A 60 -22.18 10.04 -7.30
N LEU A 61 -21.39 11.02 -7.67
CA LEU A 61 -19.93 10.94 -7.73
C LEU A 61 -19.34 11.68 -6.53
N ALA A 62 -18.35 11.07 -5.88
CA ALA A 62 -17.59 11.72 -4.82
C ALA A 62 -16.12 11.31 -4.89
N SER A 63 -15.23 12.24 -4.59
CA SER A 63 -13.82 11.97 -4.36
C SER A 63 -13.30 12.78 -3.18
N GLN A 64 -12.22 12.31 -2.57
CA GLN A 64 -11.49 13.02 -1.51
C GLN A 64 -11.03 14.41 -1.96
N GLN A 65 -10.64 14.57 -3.23
CA GLN A 65 -10.15 15.86 -3.75
C GLN A 65 -11.27 16.76 -4.27
N HIS A 66 -12.46 16.20 -4.52
CA HIS A 66 -13.58 16.87 -5.16
C HIS A 66 -14.90 16.51 -4.45
N ALA A 67 -15.07 17.05 -3.25
CA ALA A 67 -16.30 16.93 -2.49
C ALA A 67 -17.33 17.95 -2.98
N GLY A 68 -18.20 17.58 -3.94
CA GLY A 68 -19.51 18.24 -3.99
C GLY A 68 -20.26 18.33 -5.31
N LYS A 69 -19.65 18.38 -6.51
CA LYS A 69 -20.43 18.37 -7.77
C LYS A 69 -19.62 18.39 -9.08
N THR A 70 -18.36 17.95 -9.10
CA THR A 70 -17.58 17.99 -10.34
C THR A 70 -17.66 16.65 -11.05
N THR A 71 -17.96 16.67 -12.34
CA THR A 71 -17.82 15.51 -13.25
C THR A 71 -16.39 15.38 -13.76
N SER A 72 -15.49 16.28 -13.35
CA SER A 72 -14.06 16.29 -13.68
C SER A 72 -13.21 15.76 -12.52
N PHE A 73 -12.32 14.82 -12.83
CA PHE A 73 -11.40 14.16 -11.90
C PHE A 73 -10.01 14.01 -12.54
N THR A 74 -9.05 13.53 -11.77
CA THR A 74 -7.66 13.34 -12.22
C THR A 74 -7.37 11.86 -12.48
N ALA A 75 -6.55 11.54 -13.48
CA ALA A 75 -6.10 10.17 -13.71
C ALA A 75 -5.38 9.62 -12.46
N GLY A 76 -5.74 8.40 -12.05
CA GLY A 76 -5.24 7.75 -10.82
C GLY A 76 -5.99 8.11 -9.53
N GLU A 77 -6.91 9.09 -9.55
CA GLU A 77 -7.76 9.43 -8.42
C GLU A 77 -8.84 8.35 -8.19
N VAL A 78 -9.06 7.95 -6.94
CA VAL A 78 -10.13 7.00 -6.58
C VAL A 78 -11.45 7.75 -6.45
N ILE A 79 -12.38 7.44 -7.36
CA ILE A 79 -13.72 8.01 -7.40
C ILE A 79 -14.70 7.02 -6.79
N THR A 80 -15.55 7.52 -5.91
CA THR A 80 -16.69 6.78 -5.35
C THR A 80 -17.92 7.01 -6.22
N PHE A 81 -18.50 5.92 -6.71
CA PHE A 81 -19.73 5.91 -7.48
C PHE A 81 -20.84 5.33 -6.60
N ARG A 82 -21.93 6.08 -6.43
CA ARG A 82 -23.07 5.64 -5.65
C ARG A 82 -24.35 5.83 -6.44
N ALA A 83 -25.20 4.81 -6.49
CA ALA A 83 -26.53 4.92 -7.08
C ALA A 83 -27.50 5.52 -6.06
N ASP A 84 -28.15 6.63 -6.41
CA ASP A 84 -29.30 7.19 -5.70
C ASP A 84 -30.57 6.71 -6.41
N LEU A 85 -31.09 5.57 -5.92
CA LEU A 85 -32.31 4.96 -6.37
C LEU A 85 -33.44 5.49 -5.47
N LYS A 86 -34.24 6.46 -5.94
CA LYS A 86 -35.31 7.14 -5.18
C LYS A 86 -36.40 6.17 -4.63
N GLY A 87 -36.06 5.37 -3.63
CA GLY A 87 -36.93 4.36 -3.01
C GLY A 87 -37.02 3.00 -3.72
N SER A 88 -36.12 2.68 -4.65
CA SER A 88 -36.13 1.36 -5.34
C SER A 88 -35.19 0.34 -4.69
N SER A 89 -35.40 -0.95 -4.94
CA SER A 89 -34.53 -2.04 -4.47
C SER A 89 -33.08 -1.88 -4.99
N ASN A 90 -32.12 -2.26 -4.15
CA ASN A 90 -30.68 -2.18 -4.39
C ASN A 90 -30.11 -3.41 -5.13
N ASP A 91 -30.95 -4.41 -5.43
CA ASP A 91 -30.51 -5.68 -6.00
C ASP A 91 -30.32 -5.59 -7.53
N GLY A 92 -29.32 -6.34 -8.03
CA GLY A 92 -29.07 -6.47 -9.47
C GLY A 92 -28.41 -5.27 -10.15
N LEU A 93 -27.74 -4.41 -9.37
CA LEU A 93 -26.97 -3.27 -9.89
C LEU A 93 -25.60 -3.71 -10.40
N SER A 94 -25.25 -3.26 -11.60
CA SER A 94 -23.94 -3.45 -12.21
C SER A 94 -23.42 -2.15 -12.81
N TRP A 95 -22.16 -1.83 -12.54
CA TRP A 95 -21.46 -0.65 -13.04
C TRP A 95 -20.52 -1.03 -14.17
N ASP A 96 -20.51 -0.22 -15.21
CA ASP A 96 -19.57 -0.27 -16.33
C ASP A 96 -18.92 1.11 -16.46
N PHE A 97 -17.60 1.18 -16.36
CA PHE A 97 -16.88 2.45 -16.29
C PHE A 97 -16.49 3.00 -17.67
N GLY A 98 -16.66 2.23 -18.76
CA GLY A 98 -16.35 2.68 -20.11
C GLY A 98 -14.85 2.80 -20.44
N ASP A 99 -13.96 2.31 -19.58
CA ASP A 99 -12.50 2.32 -19.75
C ASP A 99 -11.92 0.92 -20.06
N SER A 100 -12.79 -0.03 -20.43
CA SER A 100 -12.49 -1.45 -20.67
C SER A 100 -12.14 -2.27 -19.41
N THR A 101 -12.33 -1.71 -18.21
CA THR A 101 -12.21 -2.48 -16.97
C THR A 101 -13.42 -3.36 -16.72
N ALA A 102 -13.26 -4.35 -15.83
CA ALA A 102 -14.33 -5.26 -15.48
C ALA A 102 -15.50 -4.52 -14.78
N THR A 103 -16.73 -4.96 -15.06
CA THR A 103 -17.92 -4.40 -14.41
C THR A 103 -17.94 -4.71 -12.91
N ALA A 104 -18.42 -3.77 -12.09
CA ALA A 104 -18.50 -3.93 -10.64
C ALA A 104 -19.96 -4.00 -10.15
N PRO A 105 -20.33 -4.97 -9.30
CA PRO A 105 -21.67 -5.02 -8.71
C PRO A 105 -21.78 -4.17 -7.43
N GLY A 106 -22.98 -3.67 -7.14
CA GLY A 106 -23.32 -3.08 -5.83
C GLY A 106 -23.89 -1.66 -5.89
N LEU A 107 -24.38 -1.17 -4.74
CA LEU A 107 -24.96 0.17 -4.61
C LEU A 107 -23.91 1.29 -4.64
N GLN A 108 -22.74 1.00 -4.07
CA GLN A 108 -21.59 1.89 -4.00
C GLN A 108 -20.33 1.13 -4.41
N VAL A 109 -19.58 1.68 -5.35
CA VAL A 109 -18.34 1.09 -5.88
C VAL A 109 -17.24 2.15 -5.97
N TYR A 110 -15.99 1.69 -5.98
CA TYR A 110 -14.82 2.55 -6.10
C TYR A 110 -14.09 2.21 -7.39
N HIS A 111 -13.71 3.23 -8.15
CA HIS A 111 -12.98 3.04 -9.41
C HIS A 111 -12.00 4.19 -9.64
N ALA A 112 -10.89 3.88 -10.32
CA ALA A 112 -9.88 4.87 -10.69
C ALA A 112 -9.51 4.70 -12.15
N PHE A 113 -9.56 5.79 -12.91
CA PHE A 113 -9.22 5.79 -14.33
C PHE A 113 -7.72 5.98 -14.51
N SER A 114 -7.08 5.07 -15.25
CA SER A 114 -5.63 5.09 -15.45
C SER A 114 -5.15 6.13 -16.47
N LYS A 115 -6.03 6.54 -17.40
CA LYS A 115 -5.71 7.48 -18.48
C LYS A 115 -6.66 8.66 -18.43
N ALA A 116 -6.19 9.81 -18.91
CA ALA A 116 -7.05 10.94 -19.16
C ALA A 116 -7.95 10.67 -20.37
N GLY A 117 -9.18 11.16 -20.30
CA GLY A 117 -10.21 10.94 -21.32
C GLY A 117 -11.60 11.25 -20.78
N SER A 118 -12.59 11.34 -21.67
CA SER A 118 -13.99 11.31 -21.27
C SER A 118 -14.48 9.87 -21.24
N TYR A 119 -15.08 9.47 -20.12
CA TYR A 119 -15.60 8.14 -19.89
C TYR A 119 -17.10 8.20 -19.61
N THR A 120 -17.87 7.31 -20.24
CA THR A 120 -19.31 7.19 -20.00
C THR A 120 -19.54 6.04 -19.03
N VAL A 121 -19.78 6.38 -17.76
CA VAL A 121 -20.10 5.40 -16.73
C VAL A 121 -21.57 5.01 -16.83
N THR A 122 -21.83 3.72 -16.98
CA THR A 122 -23.17 3.15 -17.13
C THR A 122 -23.53 2.30 -15.92
N LEU A 123 -24.58 2.69 -15.21
CA LEU A 123 -25.25 1.86 -14.22
C LEU A 123 -26.34 1.04 -14.92
N ARG A 124 -26.29 -0.28 -14.82
CA ARG A 124 -27.28 -1.20 -15.38
C ARG A 124 -28.05 -1.91 -14.27
N ARG A 125 -29.37 -2.04 -14.47
CA ARG A 125 -30.25 -2.88 -13.65
C ARG A 125 -31.33 -3.48 -14.54
N GLY A 126 -31.32 -4.80 -14.74
CA GLY A 126 -32.23 -5.46 -15.67
C GLY A 126 -32.08 -4.89 -17.08
N LYS A 127 -33.16 -4.33 -17.65
CA LYS A 127 -33.13 -3.65 -18.96
C LYS A 127 -32.90 -2.14 -18.89
N CYS A 128 -32.74 -1.58 -17.69
CA CYS A 128 -32.53 -0.15 -17.48
C CYS A 128 -31.04 0.20 -17.45
N ASP A 129 -30.68 1.29 -18.12
CA ASP A 129 -29.34 1.86 -18.14
C ASP A 129 -29.36 3.37 -17.82
N TRP A 130 -28.55 3.77 -16.83
CA TRP A 130 -28.34 5.18 -16.49
C TRP A 130 -26.89 5.53 -16.78
N ARG A 131 -26.66 6.65 -17.47
CA ARG A 131 -25.33 7.07 -17.93
C ARG A 131 -24.90 8.36 -17.24
N GLN A 132 -23.64 8.45 -16.88
CA GLN A 132 -23.00 9.63 -16.35
C GLN A 132 -21.66 9.83 -17.05
N GLU A 133 -21.45 11.02 -17.62
CA GLU A 133 -20.15 11.40 -18.18
C GLU A 133 -19.20 11.80 -17.06
N VAL A 134 -17.97 11.28 -17.15
CA VAL A 134 -16.86 11.54 -16.23
C VAL A 134 -15.65 11.97 -17.07
N ILE A 135 -15.16 13.17 -16.82
CA ILE A 135 -14.00 13.74 -17.51
C ILE A 135 -12.78 13.50 -16.63
N VAL A 136 -11.82 12.74 -17.13
CA VAL A 136 -10.56 12.47 -16.45
C VAL A 136 -9.49 13.32 -17.11
N LEU A 137 -8.94 14.25 -16.34
CA LEU A 137 -7.82 15.09 -16.75
C LEU A 137 -6.51 14.34 -16.53
N ASN A 138 -5.48 14.72 -17.28
CA ASN A 138 -4.14 14.22 -17.01
C ASN A 138 -3.78 14.57 -15.56
N ALA A 139 -3.20 13.60 -14.86
CA ALA A 139 -2.46 13.93 -13.65
C ALA A 139 -1.47 15.04 -14.02
N ALA A 140 -1.54 16.16 -13.30
CA ALA A 140 -0.48 17.14 -13.38
C ALA A 140 0.84 16.38 -13.19
N PRO A 141 1.90 16.65 -14.00
CA PRO A 141 3.18 16.01 -13.80
C PRO A 141 3.50 16.17 -12.33
N GLU A 142 3.63 15.04 -11.66
CA GLU A 142 3.82 14.96 -10.22
C GLU A 142 4.96 15.93 -9.91
N LYS A 143 4.64 17.11 -9.35
CA LYS A 143 5.64 17.84 -8.58
C LYS A 143 6.08 16.79 -7.58
N ALA A 144 7.36 16.46 -7.64
CA ALA A 144 8.04 15.44 -6.85
C ALA A 144 7.26 15.13 -5.58
N PRO A 145 6.99 13.84 -5.30
CA PRO A 145 5.93 13.38 -4.42
C PRO A 145 5.68 14.39 -3.30
N ASP A 146 4.53 15.05 -3.34
CA ASP A 146 4.08 15.92 -2.25
C ASP A 146 3.82 14.97 -1.07
N THR A 147 4.86 14.68 -0.31
CA THR A 147 4.81 14.06 1.01
C THR A 147 4.07 15.03 1.93
N ARG A 148 2.76 15.16 1.72
CA ARG A 148 1.79 15.63 2.72
C ARG A 148 1.31 14.48 3.60
N GLY A 149 2.04 13.37 3.63
CA GLY A 149 2.13 12.59 4.86
C GLY A 149 2.96 13.40 5.83
N ASP A 150 2.53 13.49 7.08
CA ASP A 150 3.17 14.20 8.18
C ASP A 150 4.71 14.05 8.18
N ILE A 151 5.41 14.91 7.43
CA ILE A 151 6.88 14.94 7.51
C ILE A 151 7.18 15.59 8.83
N TYR A 152 7.56 14.75 9.80
CA TYR A 152 8.15 15.22 11.03
C TYR A 152 9.61 15.62 10.75
N PRO A 153 10.10 16.73 11.33
CA PRO A 153 11.50 17.08 11.23
C PRO A 153 12.36 15.97 11.82
N VAL A 154 13.56 15.72 11.26
CA VAL A 154 14.51 14.72 11.78
C VAL A 154 15.68 15.44 12.44
N ILE A 155 16.09 15.00 13.64
CA ILE A 155 17.28 15.50 14.32
C ILE A 155 18.48 14.62 13.95
N GLU A 156 19.37 15.15 13.11
CA GLU A 156 20.64 14.53 12.75
C GLU A 156 21.70 14.85 13.82
N GLY A 157 22.62 13.91 14.08
CA GLY A 157 23.67 14.06 15.09
C GLY A 157 23.94 12.76 15.86
N PRO A 158 24.96 12.73 16.75
CA PRO A 158 25.28 11.55 17.54
C PRO A 158 24.20 11.28 18.61
N GLU A 159 23.93 10.00 18.90
CA GLU A 159 23.09 9.57 20.03
C GLU A 159 23.92 9.34 21.31
N GLU A 160 25.22 9.11 21.15
CA GLU A 160 26.16 8.85 22.24
C GLU A 160 27.30 9.87 22.20
N VAL A 161 27.57 10.51 23.34
CA VAL A 161 28.58 11.57 23.46
C VAL A 161 29.34 11.46 24.77
N PHE A 162 30.52 12.06 24.86
CA PHE A 162 31.31 12.09 26.10
C PHE A 162 31.29 13.47 26.75
N VAL A 163 31.31 13.53 28.08
CA VAL A 163 31.44 14.79 28.84
C VAL A 163 32.62 15.62 28.34
N GLY A 164 32.39 16.92 28.16
CA GLY A 164 33.40 17.89 27.70
C GLY A 164 33.72 17.85 26.21
N ARG A 165 33.20 16.89 25.43
CA ARG A 165 33.32 16.90 23.97
C ARG A 165 32.10 17.57 23.33
N PRO A 166 32.30 18.49 22.38
CA PRO A 166 31.18 19.11 21.70
C PRO A 166 30.50 18.14 20.72
N ALA A 167 29.17 18.18 20.69
CA ALA A 167 28.33 17.44 19.76
C ALA A 167 27.44 18.41 18.96
N THR A 168 27.38 18.22 17.65
CA THR A 168 26.56 19.05 16.75
C THR A 168 25.32 18.28 16.32
N TYR A 169 24.18 18.97 16.35
CA TYR A 169 22.90 18.47 15.87
C TYR A 169 22.39 19.37 14.76
N SER A 170 21.81 18.78 13.72
CA SER A 170 21.32 19.49 12.54
C SER A 170 19.95 19.00 12.10
N ASN A 171 19.27 19.83 11.31
CA ASN A 171 18.04 19.46 10.63
C ASN A 171 18.05 20.00 9.20
N HIS A 172 17.87 19.11 8.22
CA HIS A 172 17.80 19.46 6.80
C HIS A 172 16.41 19.22 6.22
N MET A 173 15.40 19.91 6.75
CA MET A 173 14.03 19.85 6.23
C MET A 173 13.82 20.89 5.10
N PRO A 174 13.34 20.49 3.90
CA PRO A 174 13.30 21.35 2.72
C PRO A 174 12.37 22.56 2.84
N ASN A 175 11.34 22.50 3.69
CA ASN A 175 10.39 23.60 3.94
C ASN A 175 10.63 24.30 5.28
N ALA A 176 11.79 24.12 5.91
CA ALA A 176 12.10 24.75 7.19
C ALA A 176 12.63 26.17 7.00
N SER A 177 11.99 27.13 7.66
CA SER A 177 12.39 28.54 7.71
C SER A 177 12.83 28.98 9.11
N LYS A 178 12.37 28.30 10.17
CA LYS A 178 12.72 28.58 11.56
C LYS A 178 12.93 27.30 12.35
N TRP A 179 13.93 27.29 13.22
CA TRP A 179 14.25 26.17 14.11
C TRP A 179 14.28 26.66 15.55
N SER A 180 13.83 25.81 16.46
CA SER A 180 13.88 26.02 17.90
C SER A 180 14.33 24.74 18.56
N TRP A 181 15.58 24.73 19.01
CA TRP A 181 16.24 23.64 19.71
C TRP A 181 16.20 23.87 21.22
N GLN A 182 15.82 22.87 22.00
CA GLN A 182 15.82 23.00 23.47
C GLN A 182 16.08 21.65 24.15
N LEU A 183 16.89 21.63 25.20
CA LEU A 183 17.01 20.45 26.07
C LEU A 183 15.78 20.38 27.00
N LEU A 184 15.16 19.21 27.15
CA LEU A 184 14.02 19.02 28.06
C LEU A 184 14.51 18.87 29.51
N GLN A 185 15.01 19.96 30.08
CA GLN A 185 15.45 20.08 31.47
C GLN A 185 15.05 21.45 32.04
N PRO A 186 14.97 21.61 33.38
CA PRO A 186 14.71 22.91 33.99
C PRO A 186 15.72 23.97 33.53
N ASN A 187 15.23 25.16 33.17
CA ASN A 187 16.04 26.31 32.75
C ASN A 187 16.90 26.08 31.49
N ALA A 188 16.50 25.19 30.59
CA ALA A 188 17.20 25.00 29.32
C ALA A 188 17.04 26.19 28.37
N GLU A 189 18.17 26.66 27.84
CA GLU A 189 18.21 27.66 26.78
C GLU A 189 17.63 27.14 25.46
N THR A 190 16.97 28.04 24.74
CA THR A 190 16.45 27.77 23.39
C THR A 190 17.40 28.35 22.36
N HIS A 191 17.84 27.53 21.40
CA HIS A 191 18.71 27.96 20.31
C HIS A 191 17.97 27.94 18.98
N GLY A 192 18.37 28.82 18.06
CA GLY A 192 17.85 28.88 16.69
C GLY A 192 18.88 28.43 15.66
N GLY A 193 18.46 28.40 14.39
CA GLY A 193 19.30 28.01 13.25
C GLY A 193 19.17 26.54 12.88
N ASN A 194 19.61 26.16 11.68
CA ASN A 194 19.48 24.79 11.16
C ASN A 194 20.41 23.77 11.84
N SER A 195 21.33 24.23 12.69
CA SER A 195 22.21 23.39 13.49
C SER A 195 22.54 24.05 14.83
N VAL A 196 22.81 23.23 15.85
CA VAL A 196 23.18 23.65 17.20
C VAL A 196 24.31 22.75 17.73
N LYS A 197 25.21 23.33 18.53
CA LYS A 197 26.34 22.63 19.13
C LYS A 197 26.20 22.64 20.65
N TYR A 198 26.20 21.47 21.27
CA TYR A 198 26.14 21.29 22.72
C TYR A 198 27.42 20.68 23.27
N THR A 199 27.82 21.10 24.47
CA THR A 199 28.87 20.45 25.26
C THR A 199 28.28 20.10 26.62
N PHE A 200 28.20 18.80 26.92
CA PHE A 200 27.58 18.33 28.17
C PHE A 200 28.60 18.29 29.30
N GLY A 201 28.25 18.90 30.43
CA GLY A 201 29.13 18.98 31.62
C GLY A 201 29.00 17.80 32.59
N SER A 202 27.98 16.96 32.46
CA SER A 202 27.75 15.81 33.35
C SER A 202 27.20 14.60 32.60
N PRO A 203 27.50 13.37 33.06
CA PRO A 203 26.99 12.15 32.46
C PRO A 203 25.47 12.01 32.58
N GLY A 204 24.91 11.04 31.84
CA GLY A 204 23.52 10.62 31.92
C GLY A 204 22.71 10.94 30.66
N GLU A 205 21.42 10.63 30.73
CA GLU A 205 20.48 10.81 29.64
C GLU A 205 20.10 12.29 29.45
N ARG A 206 20.04 12.74 28.20
CA ARG A 206 19.52 14.05 27.80
C ARG A 206 18.49 13.87 26.69
N ILE A 207 17.48 14.72 26.68
CA ILE A 207 16.46 14.73 25.63
C ILE A 207 16.52 16.10 24.95
N LEU A 208 16.82 16.10 23.66
CA LEU A 208 16.82 17.29 22.82
C LEU A 208 15.51 17.35 22.05
N SER A 209 14.78 18.46 22.14
CA SER A 209 13.60 18.74 21.33
C SER A 209 13.93 19.67 20.15
N LEU A 210 13.20 19.49 19.06
CA LEU A 210 13.22 20.38 17.91
C LEU A 210 11.80 20.72 17.48
N ILE A 211 11.54 22.02 17.34
CA ILE A 211 10.35 22.57 16.70
C ILE A 211 10.78 23.33 15.45
N VAL A 212 10.16 23.01 14.32
CA VAL A 212 10.39 23.68 13.04
C VAL A 212 9.19 24.55 12.70
N ASN A 213 9.44 25.75 12.17
CA ASN A 213 8.42 26.73 11.75
C ASN A 213 7.43 27.15 12.86
N GLY A 214 7.77 26.92 14.12
CA GLY A 214 6.88 27.21 15.26
C GLY A 214 5.71 26.23 15.41
N ASP A 215 5.69 25.14 14.65
CA ASP A 215 4.63 24.12 14.72
C ASP A 215 4.92 23.12 15.85
N SER A 216 4.36 23.37 17.03
CA SER A 216 4.54 22.49 18.20
C SER A 216 3.88 21.12 18.03
N SER A 217 2.90 20.97 17.12
CA SER A 217 2.25 19.68 16.85
C SER A 217 3.19 18.67 16.18
N LYS A 218 4.25 19.17 15.54
CA LYS A 218 5.30 18.39 14.88
C LYS A 218 6.62 18.39 15.65
N MET A 219 6.57 18.68 16.95
CA MET A 219 7.75 18.61 17.80
C MET A 219 8.32 17.19 17.81
N VAL A 220 9.61 17.08 17.55
CA VAL A 220 10.35 15.81 17.64
C VAL A 220 11.36 15.87 18.75
N THR A 221 11.75 14.69 19.26
CA THR A 221 12.75 14.57 20.31
C THR A 221 13.81 13.55 19.95
N LYS A 222 15.03 13.76 20.45
CA LYS A 222 16.15 12.83 20.35
C LYS A 222 16.73 12.56 21.72
N ARG A 223 16.93 11.28 22.02
CA ARG A 223 17.61 10.82 23.24
C ARG A 223 19.11 10.81 23.01
N ILE A 224 19.86 11.35 23.96
CA ILE A 224 21.31 11.47 23.93
C ILE A 224 21.87 10.88 25.21
N THR A 225 22.69 9.84 25.12
CA THR A 225 23.38 9.23 26.25
C THR A 225 24.77 9.87 26.40
N VAL A 226 24.99 10.58 27.52
CA VAL A 226 26.26 11.22 27.83
C VAL A 226 27.10 10.32 28.74
N PHE A 227 28.22 9.81 28.22
CA PHE A 227 29.18 9.02 28.98
C PHE A 227 30.18 9.90 29.73
N PRO A 228 30.69 9.46 30.89
CA PRO A 228 31.79 10.12 31.58
C PRO A 228 33.00 10.31 30.67
N ALA A 229 33.73 11.41 30.84
CA ALA A 229 34.97 11.62 30.10
C ALA A 229 35.91 10.41 30.31
N PRO A 230 36.58 9.92 29.25
CA PRO A 230 37.54 8.83 29.39
C PRO A 230 38.56 9.20 30.47
N ALA A 231 38.79 8.29 31.43
CA ALA A 231 39.82 8.50 32.43
C ALA A 231 41.15 8.78 31.73
N GLN A 232 41.70 9.97 31.96
CA GLN A 232 43.07 10.24 31.52
C GLN A 232 43.94 9.22 32.23
N ARG A 233 44.56 8.30 31.48
CA ARG A 233 45.62 7.48 32.06
C ARG A 233 46.64 8.46 32.63
N PRO A 234 47.12 8.28 33.88
CA PRO A 234 48.23 9.07 34.35
C PRO A 234 49.33 8.96 33.31
N ARG A 235 49.84 10.11 32.87
CA ARG A 235 51.03 10.17 32.03
C ARG A 235 52.16 9.70 32.93
N ASN A 236 52.38 8.39 33.01
CA ASN A 236 53.59 7.85 33.60
C ASN A 236 54.73 8.35 32.71
N ASP A 237 55.40 9.42 33.14
CA ASP A 237 56.64 9.93 32.54
C ASP A 237 57.84 8.99 32.80
N HIS A 238 57.59 7.72 33.12
CA HIS A 238 58.57 6.65 33.09
C HIS A 238 57.94 5.41 32.49
N PHE A 239 58.13 5.26 31.18
CA PHE A 239 58.17 3.96 30.55
C PHE A 239 59.63 3.48 30.71
N GLU A 240 59.93 2.73 31.77
CA GLU A 240 61.11 1.86 31.73
C GLU A 240 60.78 0.71 30.79
N PRO A 241 61.43 0.60 29.62
CA PRO A 241 61.23 -0.52 28.73
C PRO A 241 61.66 -1.79 29.47
N ILE A 242 60.78 -2.78 29.52
CA ILE A 242 61.16 -4.14 29.91
C ILE A 242 62.30 -4.55 28.96
N PRO A 243 63.46 -5.04 29.46
CA PRO A 243 64.54 -5.45 28.59
C PRO A 243 64.04 -6.59 27.70
N PHE A 244 64.02 -6.35 26.39
CA PHE A 244 63.72 -7.37 25.41
C PHE A 244 64.78 -8.49 25.51
N PRO A 245 64.41 -9.77 25.46
CA PRO A 245 65.37 -10.83 25.18
C PRO A 245 66.03 -10.51 23.83
N GLU A 246 67.37 -10.46 23.79
CA GLU A 246 68.12 -10.21 22.56
C GLU A 246 67.82 -11.30 21.52
N GLU A 247 67.09 -10.94 20.46
CA GLU A 247 67.00 -11.73 19.24
C GLU A 247 68.24 -11.49 18.36
N PRO A 248 68.76 -12.54 17.70
CA PRO A 248 69.98 -12.45 16.90
C PRO A 248 69.77 -11.58 15.65
N LYS A 249 70.74 -10.69 15.44
CA LYS A 249 70.85 -9.71 14.36
C LYS A 249 70.65 -10.33 12.96
N PRO A 250 69.64 -9.91 12.17
CA PRO A 250 69.53 -10.27 10.76
C PRO A 250 70.36 -9.32 9.88
N THR A 251 71.01 -9.90 8.88
CA THR A 251 71.66 -9.22 7.76
C THR A 251 70.65 -8.49 6.89
N ASP A 252 70.87 -7.19 6.68
CA ASP A 252 70.23 -6.32 5.68
C ASP A 252 71.08 -6.36 4.37
N PRO A 253 70.62 -5.87 3.19
CA PRO A 253 69.28 -5.43 2.79
C PRO A 253 68.82 -5.96 1.41
N SER A 254 67.51 -6.12 1.21
CA SER A 254 66.76 -5.55 0.07
C SER A 254 65.41 -6.24 -0.09
N ALA A 255 64.37 -5.41 -0.02
CA ALA A 255 63.03 -5.58 -0.56
C ALA A 255 62.15 -6.73 -0.01
N GLY A 256 61.17 -6.34 0.80
CA GLY A 256 59.89 -7.06 0.93
C GLY A 256 59.55 -7.49 2.35
N THR A 257 58.92 -6.60 3.11
CA THR A 257 58.26 -6.91 4.38
C THR A 257 57.39 -8.17 4.27
N PRO A 258 57.61 -9.24 5.07
CA PRO A 258 56.60 -10.28 5.24
C PRO A 258 55.49 -9.71 6.12
N ALA A 259 54.28 -9.68 5.59
CA ALA A 259 53.08 -9.23 6.28
C ALA A 259 52.88 -10.01 7.60
N ALA A 260 52.65 -9.27 8.69
CA ALA A 260 52.10 -9.82 9.93
C ALA A 260 50.74 -10.49 9.63
N PRO A 261 50.41 -11.62 10.29
CA PRO A 261 49.27 -12.45 9.92
C PRO A 261 47.96 -11.65 10.04
N GLU A 262 47.29 -11.46 8.89
CA GLU A 262 45.97 -10.84 8.83
C GLU A 262 45.00 -11.61 9.73
N LYS A 263 44.43 -10.91 10.72
CA LYS A 263 43.22 -11.37 11.40
C LYS A 263 42.14 -11.57 10.32
N PRO A 264 41.45 -12.73 10.25
CA PRO A 264 40.45 -12.96 9.21
C PRO A 264 39.38 -11.88 9.30
N LYS A 265 39.30 -11.02 8.28
CA LYS A 265 38.20 -10.08 8.11
C LYS A 265 36.98 -10.90 7.70
N THR A 266 36.14 -11.26 8.67
CA THR A 266 34.81 -11.81 8.40
C THR A 266 34.04 -10.81 7.53
N PRO A 267 33.47 -11.24 6.40
CA PRO A 267 32.70 -10.33 5.56
C PRO A 267 31.46 -9.86 6.32
N ALA A 268 31.23 -8.55 6.38
CA ALA A 268 30.05 -7.99 7.02
C ALA A 268 28.80 -8.27 6.16
N ILE A 269 27.97 -9.23 6.60
CA ILE A 269 26.71 -9.59 5.92
C ILE A 269 25.49 -9.07 6.70
N SER A 270 24.50 -8.54 5.99
CA SER A 270 23.22 -8.12 6.59
C SER A 270 22.22 -9.29 6.70
N ASP A 271 21.20 -9.13 7.54
CA ASP A 271 20.17 -10.17 7.74
C ASP A 271 19.37 -10.47 6.45
N ASP A 272 19.06 -9.43 5.66
CA ASP A 272 18.34 -9.56 4.39
C ASP A 272 19.20 -10.22 3.31
N GLU A 273 20.49 -9.92 3.27
CA GLU A 273 21.43 -10.55 2.35
C GLU A 273 21.64 -12.04 2.70
N PHE A 274 21.72 -12.36 3.99
CA PHE A 274 21.80 -13.74 4.45
C PHE A 274 20.51 -14.52 4.15
N LYS A 275 19.35 -13.88 4.30
CA LYS A 275 18.06 -14.45 3.88
C LYS A 275 18.02 -14.73 2.38
N PHE A 276 18.55 -13.82 1.57
CA PHE A 276 18.68 -14.02 0.13
C PHE A 276 19.58 -15.22 -0.19
N PHE A 277 20.72 -15.36 0.48
CA PHE A 277 21.59 -16.54 0.31
C PHE A 277 20.93 -17.84 0.74
N LEU A 278 20.15 -17.85 1.82
CA LEU A 278 19.36 -19.02 2.20
C LEU A 278 18.32 -19.39 1.14
N THR A 279 17.74 -18.40 0.45
CA THR A 279 16.85 -18.64 -0.70
C THR A 279 17.58 -19.33 -1.85
N GLN A 280 18.83 -18.97 -2.09
CA GLN A 280 19.68 -19.66 -3.08
C GLN A 280 20.01 -21.11 -2.70
N VAL A 281 20.03 -21.46 -1.40
CA VAL A 281 20.14 -22.87 -0.97
C VAL A 281 18.87 -23.65 -1.34
N ILE A 282 17.68 -23.04 -1.21
CA ILE A 282 16.41 -23.64 -1.62
C ILE A 282 16.42 -23.92 -3.14
N ASP A 283 16.96 -22.99 -3.93
CA ASP A 283 17.08 -23.12 -5.39
C ASP A 283 18.25 -24.01 -5.86
N LYS A 284 18.95 -24.67 -4.93
CA LYS A 284 20.13 -25.53 -5.18
C LYS A 284 21.35 -24.79 -5.78
N GLN A 285 21.36 -23.46 -5.72
CA GLN A 285 22.46 -22.62 -6.20
C GLN A 285 23.60 -22.52 -5.19
N LYS A 286 23.29 -22.64 -3.89
CA LYS A 286 24.27 -22.64 -2.79
C LYS A 286 24.15 -23.87 -1.89
N SER A 287 25.19 -24.11 -1.13
CA SER A 287 25.39 -25.19 -0.17
C SER A 287 25.78 -24.63 1.19
N ALA A 288 25.73 -25.46 2.24
CA ALA A 288 26.09 -25.01 3.59
C ALA A 288 27.54 -24.48 3.67
N SER A 289 28.48 -25.08 2.92
CA SER A 289 29.88 -24.68 2.90
C SER A 289 30.11 -23.28 2.34
N ASP A 290 29.20 -22.76 1.51
CA ASP A 290 29.31 -21.40 0.96
C ASP A 290 29.13 -20.32 2.04
N PHE A 291 28.67 -20.71 3.24
CA PHE A 291 28.49 -19.79 4.36
C PHE A 291 29.63 -19.85 5.38
N SER A 292 30.58 -20.78 5.24
CA SER A 292 31.72 -20.95 6.16
C SER A 292 32.45 -19.63 6.48
N PRO A 293 32.68 -18.70 5.53
CA PRO A 293 33.31 -17.42 5.82
C PRO A 293 32.53 -16.51 6.79
N TYR A 294 31.20 -16.63 6.83
CA TYR A 294 30.34 -15.84 7.73
C TYR A 294 30.13 -16.51 9.09
N LEU A 295 30.25 -17.83 9.14
CA LEU A 295 30.13 -18.64 10.35
C LEU A 295 31.50 -18.96 10.98
N CYS A 296 32.60 -18.43 10.43
CA CYS A 296 33.97 -18.72 10.88
C CYS A 296 34.24 -20.23 10.91
N ASP A 297 33.91 -20.89 9.79
CA ASP A 297 34.02 -22.33 9.55
C ASP A 297 33.18 -23.20 10.50
N ASN A 298 32.28 -22.59 11.30
CA ASN A 298 31.37 -23.31 12.17
C ASN A 298 30.03 -23.62 11.48
N LEU A 299 30.02 -24.62 10.60
CA LEU A 299 28.79 -25.12 9.96
C LEU A 299 27.82 -25.81 10.92
N GLY A 300 28.20 -25.99 12.19
CA GLY A 300 27.36 -26.50 13.27
C GLY A 300 26.64 -25.40 14.05
N ALA A 301 26.67 -24.15 13.60
CA ALA A 301 26.00 -23.06 14.30
C ALA A 301 24.50 -23.32 14.50
N ARG A 302 23.98 -22.78 15.60
CA ARG A 302 22.61 -23.03 16.05
C ARG A 302 21.62 -22.27 15.17
N VAL A 303 20.63 -22.97 14.65
CA VAL A 303 19.50 -22.40 13.94
C VAL A 303 18.24 -22.55 14.79
N LEU A 304 17.61 -21.44 15.16
CA LEU A 304 16.31 -21.43 15.86
C LEU A 304 15.18 -21.22 14.85
N LEU A 305 14.23 -22.13 14.84
CA LEU A 305 13.18 -22.25 13.84
C LEU A 305 11.82 -21.95 14.45
N ASN A 306 11.15 -20.90 13.96
CA ASN A 306 9.84 -20.47 14.45
C ASN A 306 9.77 -20.41 16.00
N ASP A 307 10.87 -19.96 16.62
CA ASP A 307 11.06 -19.77 18.07
C ASP A 307 10.84 -21.00 18.96
N LYS A 308 10.78 -22.22 18.40
CA LYS A 308 10.49 -23.45 19.15
C LYS A 308 11.45 -24.59 18.88
N GLU A 309 11.85 -24.79 17.63
CA GLU A 309 12.70 -25.91 17.23
C GLU A 309 14.13 -25.42 17.02
N THR A 310 15.12 -26.23 17.41
CA THR A 310 16.53 -25.93 17.15
C THR A 310 17.11 -26.94 16.21
N ASP A 311 17.93 -26.48 15.28
CA ASP A 311 18.61 -27.28 14.27
C ASP A 311 20.08 -26.83 14.14
N THR A 312 20.92 -27.63 13.49
CA THR A 312 22.26 -27.19 13.09
C THR A 312 22.21 -26.56 11.71
N PHE A 313 23.10 -25.61 11.42
CA PHE A 313 23.08 -24.90 10.14
C PHE A 313 23.23 -25.84 8.93
N SER A 314 24.17 -26.79 8.99
CA SER A 314 24.34 -27.81 7.95
C SER A 314 23.10 -28.67 7.74
N HIS A 315 22.47 -29.14 8.81
CA HIS A 315 21.27 -29.97 8.73
C HIS A 315 20.07 -29.16 8.23
N PHE A 316 19.90 -27.93 8.70
CA PHE A 316 18.89 -27.00 8.21
C PHE A 316 19.02 -26.76 6.69
N CYS A 317 20.23 -26.43 6.20
CA CYS A 317 20.49 -26.24 4.78
C CYS A 317 20.16 -27.49 3.95
N SER A 318 20.50 -28.68 4.45
CA SER A 318 20.15 -29.94 3.77
C SER A 318 18.64 -30.15 3.64
N ARG A 319 17.88 -29.75 4.68
CA ARG A 319 16.43 -29.94 4.76
C ARG A 319 15.64 -28.97 3.89
N ILE A 320 16.15 -27.75 3.66
CA ILE A 320 15.48 -26.74 2.82
C ILE A 320 15.90 -26.83 1.34
N ARG A 321 17.06 -27.45 1.04
CA ARG A 321 17.61 -27.54 -0.31
C ARG A 321 16.63 -28.26 -1.27
N GLY A 322 16.28 -27.60 -2.36
CA GLY A 322 15.35 -28.13 -3.36
C GLY A 322 13.86 -28.04 -3.01
N LYS A 323 13.50 -27.53 -1.82
CA LYS A 323 12.10 -27.37 -1.43
C LYS A 323 11.52 -26.04 -1.92
N LYS A 324 11.18 -25.96 -3.21
CA LYS A 324 10.67 -24.73 -3.86
C LYS A 324 9.41 -24.11 -3.20
N ARG A 325 8.68 -24.86 -2.38
CA ARG A 325 7.52 -24.37 -1.61
C ARG A 325 7.87 -23.85 -0.22
N PHE A 326 9.13 -23.94 0.19
CA PHE A 326 9.61 -23.43 1.48
C PHE A 326 9.88 -21.94 1.35
N LYS A 327 9.17 -21.11 2.13
CA LYS A 327 9.29 -19.65 2.10
C LYS A 327 9.80 -19.13 3.44
N ILE A 328 10.97 -18.50 3.41
CA ILE A 328 11.56 -17.83 4.57
C ILE A 328 10.96 -16.43 4.70
N GLU A 329 10.33 -16.14 5.84
CA GLU A 329 9.71 -14.85 6.13
C GLU A 329 10.71 -13.88 6.75
N LEU A 330 11.51 -14.36 7.71
CA LEU A 330 12.44 -13.53 8.47
C LEU A 330 13.70 -14.34 8.80
N VAL A 331 14.83 -13.65 8.77
CA VAL A 331 16.12 -14.13 9.30
C VAL A 331 16.65 -13.05 10.23
N ASN A 332 17.20 -13.45 11.38
CA ASN A 332 17.92 -12.56 12.29
C ASN A 332 19.21 -13.25 12.73
N LEU A 333 20.34 -12.57 12.55
CA LEU A 333 21.68 -13.10 12.83
C LEU A 333 22.21 -12.55 14.15
N ILE A 334 22.62 -13.46 15.03
CA ILE A 334 23.34 -13.11 16.26
C ILE A 334 24.83 -13.36 16.03
N LYS A 335 25.61 -12.29 16.04
CA LYS A 335 27.05 -12.29 15.80
C LYS A 335 27.82 -12.16 17.11
N ASP A 336 29.06 -12.65 17.12
CA ASP A 336 29.98 -12.46 18.23
C ASP A 336 30.86 -11.21 18.09
N GLN A 337 31.77 -11.01 19.05
CA GLN A 337 32.70 -9.89 19.09
C GLN A 337 33.67 -9.86 17.88
N ASN A 338 33.82 -10.98 17.17
CA ASN A 338 34.64 -11.13 15.97
C ASN A 338 33.81 -11.05 14.67
N GLY A 339 32.51 -10.77 14.77
CA GLY A 339 31.59 -10.69 13.64
C GLY A 339 31.11 -12.04 13.09
N CYS A 340 31.51 -13.16 13.71
CA CYS A 340 31.09 -14.51 13.32
C CYS A 340 29.62 -14.75 13.71
N VAL A 341 28.82 -15.30 12.81
CA VAL A 341 27.43 -15.68 13.10
C VAL A 341 27.41 -16.91 14.02
N LYS A 342 26.87 -16.78 15.23
CA LYS A 342 26.76 -17.87 16.22
C LYS A 342 25.38 -18.50 16.29
N GLU A 343 24.34 -17.69 16.13
CA GLU A 343 22.95 -18.15 16.14
C GLU A 343 22.15 -17.48 15.02
N ILE A 344 21.32 -18.28 14.33
CA ILE A 344 20.51 -17.85 13.20
C ILE A 344 19.05 -18.11 13.55
N ARG A 345 18.24 -17.07 13.65
CA ARG A 345 16.81 -17.21 13.90
C ARG A 345 16.06 -17.12 12.59
N VAL A 346 15.33 -18.17 12.23
CA VAL A 346 14.58 -18.25 10.98
C VAL A 346 13.10 -18.43 11.27
N ARG A 347 12.28 -17.54 10.71
CA ARG A 347 10.82 -17.73 10.64
C ARG A 347 10.41 -18.08 9.22
N TYR A 348 9.56 -19.07 9.09
CA TYR A 348 9.07 -19.57 7.81
C TYR A 348 7.59 -19.97 7.91
N ASP A 349 6.88 -19.90 6.78
CA ASP A 349 5.46 -20.22 6.73
C ASP A 349 5.22 -21.73 6.97
N LYS A 350 4.57 -22.07 8.09
CA LYS A 350 4.24 -23.45 8.46
C LYS A 350 3.13 -24.07 7.61
N LYS A 351 2.33 -23.28 6.89
CA LYS A 351 1.17 -23.79 6.12
C LYS A 351 1.52 -24.85 5.07
N PHE A 352 2.80 -24.96 4.68
CA PHE A 352 3.24 -25.85 3.61
C PHE A 352 4.11 -27.03 4.03
N LEU A 353 4.37 -27.22 5.34
CA LEU A 353 5.14 -28.37 5.85
C LEU A 353 4.28 -29.52 6.39
N GLY A 354 2.95 -29.37 6.35
CA GLY A 354 1.98 -30.39 6.76
C GLY A 354 1.63 -31.41 5.68
N ILE A 355 2.62 -32.02 5.02
CA ILE A 355 2.46 -33.32 4.34
C ILE A 355 3.76 -34.10 4.52
N PHE A 356 3.88 -34.78 5.66
CA PHE A 356 4.68 -35.98 5.84
C PHE A 356 3.90 -36.93 6.74
#